data_AF-A0A964Z1I3-F1
#
_entry.id   AF-A0A964Z1I3-F1
#
_cell.length_a   1.000
_cell.length_b   1.000
_cell.length_c   1.000
_cell.angle_alpha   90.00
_cell.angle_beta   90.00
_cell.angle_gamma   90.00
#
_symmetry.space_group_name_H-M   'P 1'
#
loop_
_entity.id
_entity.type
_entity.pdbx_description
1 polymer ?
#
loop_
_entity_poly.entity_id
_entity_poly.type
_entity_poly.pdbx_seq_one_letter_code
_entity_poly.pdbx_strand_id
1 'polypeptide(L)' 'SFWPVGASMDVIQTGSSQVTVAGGSGVTVNATPGLKLRAQWSSATILKRAANTFVVMGDLSA' A
#
# COMPACT_ATOMS: atom_id res chain seq x y z
N SER A 1 -14.07 9.81 10.75
CA SER A 1 -14.12 8.44 11.30
C SER A 1 -12.79 7.76 11.02
N PHE A 2 -12.28 6.92 11.94
CA PHE A 2 -11.07 6.14 11.66
C PHE A 2 -11.38 5.05 10.62
N TRP A 3 -10.45 4.80 9.70
CA TRP A 3 -10.54 3.64 8.79
C TRP A 3 -10.57 2.35 9.63
N PRO A 4 -11.55 1.45 9.46
CA PRO A 4 -11.70 0.28 10.32
C PRO A 4 -10.64 -0.79 10.04
N VAL A 5 -10.28 -1.54 11.08
CA VAL A 5 -9.46 -2.76 10.90
C VAL A 5 -10.24 -3.76 10.06
N GLY A 6 -9.56 -4.37 9.08
CA GLY A 6 -10.14 -5.29 8.11
C GLY A 6 -10.59 -4.62 6.81
N ALA A 7 -10.69 -3.29 6.74
CA ALA A 7 -11.01 -2.60 5.50
C ALA A 7 -9.80 -2.47 4.57
N SER A 8 -10.08 -2.55 3.27
CA SER A 8 -9.09 -2.52 2.20
C SER A 8 -9.37 -1.42 1.17
N MET A 9 -8.32 -0.95 0.52
CA MET A 9 -8.40 -0.04 -0.62
C MET A 9 -7.46 -0.53 -1.72
N ASP A 10 -7.87 -0.36 -2.98
CA ASP A 10 -7.04 -0.68 -4.13
C ASP A 10 -6.42 0.59 -4.73
N VAL A 11 -5.17 0.46 -5.14
CA VAL A 11 -4.38 1.52 -5.77
C VAL A 11 -3.86 1.01 -7.10
N ILE A 12 -3.99 1.81 -8.15
CA ILE A 12 -3.53 1.49 -9.51
C ILE A 12 -2.62 2.63 -9.98
N GLN A 13 -1.41 2.29 -10.43
CA GLN A 13 -0.48 3.27 -11.01
C GLN A 13 -0.86 3.51 -12.48
N THR A 14 -1.67 4.53 -12.77
CA THR A 14 -2.13 4.82 -14.14
C THR A 14 -1.12 5.62 -14.97
N GLY A 15 -0.12 6.24 -14.33
CA GLY A 15 0.96 6.99 -14.99
C GLY A 15 2.30 6.25 -15.01
N SER A 16 3.26 6.78 -15.77
CA SER A 16 4.63 6.25 -15.83
C SER A 16 5.46 6.57 -14.59
N SER A 17 5.08 7.59 -13.82
CA SER A 17 5.75 7.94 -12.56
C SER A 17 5.48 6.90 -11.48
N GLN A 18 6.52 6.63 -10.69
CA GLN A 18 6.52 5.66 -9.61
C GLN A 18 5.52 6.02 -8.51
N VAL A 19 4.62 5.11 -8.15
CA VAL A 19 3.78 5.20 -6.94
C VAL A 19 4.49 4.48 -5.79
N THR A 20 4.64 5.16 -4.66
CA THR A 20 5.20 4.61 -3.41
C THR A 20 4.18 4.79 -2.28
N VAL A 21 3.87 3.71 -1.57
CA VAL A 21 3.05 3.78 -0.35
C VAL A 21 3.98 4.11 0.82
N ALA A 22 3.63 5.13 1.61
CA ALA A 22 4.40 5.51 2.79
C ALA A 22 3.47 5.67 4.00
N GLY A 23 3.95 5.22 5.16
CA GLY A 23 3.30 5.49 6.44
C GLY A 23 3.61 6.91 6.93
N GLY A 24 2.62 7.58 7.50
CA GLY A 24 2.86 8.79 8.32
C GLY A 24 3.52 8.45 9.66
N SER A 25 3.70 9.46 10.52
CA SER A 25 4.25 9.27 11.86
C SER A 25 3.47 8.22 12.67
N GLY A 26 4.17 7.26 13.26
CA GLY A 26 3.57 6.19 14.06
C GLY A 26 2.84 5.09 13.27
N VAL A 27 2.86 5.14 11.93
CA VAL A 27 2.25 4.11 11.07
C VAL A 27 3.31 3.12 10.58
N THR A 28 3.02 1.83 10.73
CA THR A 28 3.82 0.75 10.12
C THR A 28 3.13 0.24 8.86
N VAL A 29 3.83 0.28 7.73
CA VAL A 29 3.37 -0.32 6.47
C VAL A 29 4.31 -1.47 6.11
N ASN A 30 3.76 -2.69 6.06
CA ASN A 30 4.51 -3.89 5.71
C ASN A 30 4.25 -4.26 4.26
N ALA A 31 5.27 -4.73 3.54
CA ALA A 31 5.14 -5.27 2.20
C ALA A 31 6.32 -6.18 1.86
N THR A 32 6.18 -6.96 0.80
CA THR A 32 7.26 -7.68 0.14
C THR A 32 7.09 -7.51 -1.38
N PRO A 33 8.16 -7.26 -2.15
CA PRO A 33 9.55 -7.00 -1.72
C PRO A 33 9.80 -5.56 -1.23
N GLY A 34 8.86 -4.63 -1.44
CA GLY A 34 8.98 -3.24 -1.06
C GLY A 34 7.64 -2.50 -1.19
N LEU A 35 7.66 -1.18 -1.02
CA LEU A 35 6.45 -0.35 -0.93
C LEU A 35 6.08 0.38 -2.24
N LYS A 36 6.75 0.05 -3.34
CA LYS A 36 6.50 0.64 -4.66
C LYS A 36 5.61 -0.28 -5.47
N LEU A 37 4.65 0.29 -6.20
CA LEU A 37 3.99 -0.44 -7.28
C LEU A 37 5.02 -0.69 -8.38
N ARG A 38 5.07 -1.87 -9.00
CA ARG A 38 6.21 -2.23 -9.86
C ARG A 38 6.37 -1.33 -11.09
N ALA A 39 5.28 -1.01 -11.80
CA ALA A 39 5.27 -0.24 -13.04
C ALA A 39 3.90 0.41 -13.32
N GLN A 40 3.79 1.12 -14.44
CA GLN A 40 2.48 1.56 -14.95
C GLN A 40 1.56 0.35 -15.13
N TRP A 41 0.31 0.49 -14.70
CA TRP A 41 -0.72 -0.55 -14.62
C TRP A 41 -0.50 -1.63 -13.56
N SER A 42 0.57 -1.58 -12.76
CA SER A 42 0.62 -2.35 -11.52
C SER A 42 -0.45 -1.86 -10.55
N SER A 43 -0.94 -2.78 -9.73
CA SER A 43 -1.94 -2.51 -8.70
C SER A 43 -1.55 -3.13 -7.36
N ALA A 44 -2.05 -2.55 -6.28
CA ALA A 44 -1.89 -3.08 -4.94
C ALA A 44 -3.14 -2.85 -4.10
N THR A 45 -3.44 -3.81 -3.23
CA THR A 45 -4.42 -3.69 -2.17
C THR A 45 -3.71 -3.32 -0.87
N ILE A 46 -4.21 -2.27 -0.20
CA ILE A 46 -3.77 -1.85 1.14
C ILE A 46 -4.82 -2.34 2.14
N LEU A 47 -4.43 -3.26 3.02
CA LEU A 47 -5.29 -3.80 4.08
C LEU A 47 -4.90 -3.21 5.44
N LYS A 48 -5.86 -2.64 6.17
CA LYS A 48 -5.62 -2.26 7.57
C LYS A 48 -5.71 -3.49 8.47
N ARG A 49 -4.58 -3.91 9.06
CA ARG A 49 -4.51 -5.09 9.93
C ARG A 49 -4.58 -4.79 11.42
N ALA A 50 -4.30 -3.54 11.84
CA ALA A 50 -4.40 -3.07 13.22
C ALA A 50 -4.51 -1.52 13.27
N ALA A 51 -4.59 -0.93 14.47
CA ALA A 51 -4.85 0.50 14.68
C ALA A 51 -3.98 1.44 13.81
N ASN A 52 -2.68 1.14 13.68
CA ASN A 52 -1.71 1.89 12.86
C ASN A 52 -0.84 0.98 12.00
N THR A 53 -1.37 -0.18 11.62
CA THR A 53 -0.59 -1.18 10.87
C THR A 53 -1.33 -1.60 9.62
N PHE A 54 -0.61 -1.57 8.50
CA PHE A 54 -1.11 -1.91 7.19
C PHE A 54 -0.23 -2.97 6.54
N VAL A 55 -0.80 -3.70 5.60
CA VAL A 55 -0.08 -4.55 4.65
C VAL A 55 -0.44 -4.09 3.25
N VAL A 56 0.58 -3.91 2.40
CA VAL A 56 0.42 -3.68 0.96
C VAL A 56 0.74 -4.97 0.24
N MET A 57 -0.17 -5.42 -0.62
CA MET A 57 -0.07 -6.69 -1.34
C MET A 57 -0.42 -6.43 -2.82
N GLY A 58 0.37 -6.96 -3.75
CA GLY A 58 0.12 -6.78 -5.18
C GLY A 58 1.38 -6.96 -6.02
N ASP A 59 1.39 -6.31 -7.20
CA ASP A 59 2.57 -6.26 -8.07
C ASP A 59 3.50 -5.14 -7.62
N LEU A 60 4.47 -5.50 -6.77
CA LEU A 60 5.32 -4.58 -6.02
C LEU A 60 6.81 -4.74 -6.36
N SER A 61 7.60 -3.69 -6.11
CA SER A 61 9.05 -3.66 -6.25
C SER A 61 9.74 -3.01 -5.04
N ALA A 62 11.05 -3.27 -4.91
CA ALA A 62 11.92 -2.68 -3.89
C ALA A 62 12.30 -1.22 -4.23
#